data_AF-A0A2L0CM05-F1
#
_entry.id   AF-A0A2L0CM05-F1
#
_cell.length_a   1.000
_cell.length_b   1.000
_cell.length_c   1.000
_cell.angle_alpha   90.00
_cell.angle_beta   90.00
_cell.angle_gamma   90.00
#
_symmetry.space_group_name_H-M   'P 1'
#
loop_
_entity.id
_entity.type
_entity.pdbx_description
1 polymer ?
#
loop_
_entity_poly.entity_id
_entity_poly.type
_entity_poly.pdbx_seq_one_letter_code
_entity_poly.pdbx_strand_id
1 'polypeptide(L)'
;IRRGSRCSTAKAFLRPARLRKNLHIALNAYVTKILINPQNKHAYGVKFIRNNHEYIVKARREIILSAGSINSPQLLMLSGIGPRHHLAELQIPVIQDLKVGYNLQDHVGMGGLTFLIDKPISIVQERYQSFPMTMEYILNGKGPMTTLGGVEGLAFVNTIYGNYSWPDIQFHMAPASVNSDAGVRVRKVLGLTEHLYNEVYKPISNRDVYTLMPLLLRPKSRGWIKLNSKDPFDYPIINANYFDDPIDIKILIEGAKIAYKLSQTNAFQQFNSKLHQIKFPNCGNFNLTSDQYWECHIRT
;
A
#
# COMPACT_ATOMS: atom_id res chain seq x y z
N ILE A 1 -3.11 -7.93 -15.14
CA ILE A 1 -4.02 -7.28 -16.13
C ILE A 1 -4.52 -8.35 -17.11
N ARG A 2 -5.73 -8.23 -17.69
CA ARG A 2 -6.21 -9.15 -18.74
C ARG A 2 -6.93 -8.36 -19.83
N ARG A 3 -6.34 -8.32 -21.04
CA ARG A 3 -6.81 -7.53 -22.19
C ARG A 3 -7.02 -6.05 -21.84
N GLY A 4 -5.96 -5.38 -21.40
CA GLY A 4 -6.00 -3.95 -21.06
C GLY A 4 -6.76 -3.58 -19.78
N SER A 5 -7.60 -4.47 -19.21
CA SER A 5 -8.39 -4.15 -18.02
C SER A 5 -7.90 -4.83 -16.74
N ARG A 6 -8.25 -4.22 -15.59
CA ARG A 6 -8.10 -4.83 -14.27
C ARG A 6 -8.73 -6.23 -14.23
N CYS A 7 -7.98 -7.18 -13.69
CA CYS A 7 -8.44 -8.55 -13.43
C CYS A 7 -8.26 -8.83 -11.94
N SER A 8 -9.30 -8.57 -11.14
CA SER A 8 -9.30 -8.89 -9.71
C SER A 8 -9.50 -10.38 -9.47
N THR A 9 -9.24 -10.83 -8.24
CA THR A 9 -9.54 -12.20 -7.77
C THR A 9 -11.00 -12.57 -8.02
N ALA A 10 -11.94 -11.65 -7.78
CA ALA A 10 -13.35 -11.87 -8.08
C ALA A 10 -13.61 -12.09 -9.58
N LYS A 11 -12.97 -11.34 -10.48
CA LYS A 11 -13.12 -11.52 -11.93
C LYS A 11 -12.45 -12.79 -12.44
N ALA A 12 -11.34 -13.18 -11.83
CA ALA A 12 -10.57 -14.36 -12.21
C ALA A 12 -11.20 -15.66 -11.70
N PHE A 13 -11.66 -15.70 -10.46
CA PHE A 13 -12.03 -16.95 -9.78
C PHE A 13 -13.51 -17.04 -9.40
N LEU A 14 -14.13 -15.97 -8.88
CA LEU A 14 -15.52 -16.02 -8.41
C LEU A 14 -16.53 -15.92 -9.56
N ARG A 15 -16.36 -14.96 -10.47
CA ARG A 15 -17.31 -14.74 -11.58
C ARG A 15 -17.47 -15.97 -12.49
N PRO A 16 -16.40 -16.72 -12.85
CA PRO A 16 -16.56 -17.95 -13.63
C PRO A 16 -17.26 -19.08 -12.85
N ALA A 17 -17.08 -19.15 -11.53
CA ALA A 17 -17.64 -20.21 -10.69
C ALA A 17 -19.04 -19.90 -10.14
N ARG A 18 -19.59 -18.71 -10.39
CA ARG A 18 -20.81 -18.19 -9.72
C ARG A 18 -22.08 -19.02 -9.90
N LEU A 19 -22.16 -19.86 -10.93
CA LEU A 19 -23.34 -20.70 -11.24
C LEU A 19 -23.25 -22.10 -10.61
N ARG A 20 -22.16 -22.42 -9.90
CA ARG A 20 -22.03 -23.70 -9.19
C ARG A 20 -23.05 -23.75 -8.06
N LYS A 21 -23.91 -24.77 -8.07
CA LYS A 21 -25.01 -24.94 -7.09
C LYS A 21 -24.51 -25.08 -5.63
N ASN A 22 -23.26 -25.47 -5.43
CA ASN A 22 -22.63 -25.62 -4.11
C ASN A 22 -21.83 -24.39 -3.66
N LEU A 23 -21.88 -23.27 -4.40
CA LEU A 23 -21.23 -22.02 -4.03
C LEU A 23 -22.29 -20.93 -3.80
N HIS A 24 -22.39 -20.46 -2.56
CA HIS A 24 -23.27 -19.36 -2.19
C HIS A 24 -22.42 -18.13 -1.86
N ILE A 25 -22.73 -17.00 -2.50
CA ILE A 25 -22.02 -15.73 -2.30
C ILE A 25 -23.02 -14.70 -1.77
N ALA A 26 -22.84 -14.27 -0.53
CA ALA A 26 -23.60 -13.19 0.07
C ALA A 26 -22.81 -11.88 -0.03
N LEU A 27 -23.32 -10.92 -0.79
CA LEU A 27 -22.80 -9.56 -0.84
C LEU A 27 -23.47 -8.69 0.23
N ASN A 28 -22.80 -7.60 0.62
CA ASN A 28 -23.27 -6.66 1.64
C ASN A 28 -23.60 -7.37 2.96
N ALA A 29 -22.82 -8.38 3.31
CA ALA A 29 -22.93 -9.18 4.52
C ALA A 29 -21.71 -8.91 5.41
N TYR A 30 -21.86 -8.01 6.38
CA TYR A 30 -20.78 -7.60 7.27
C TYR A 30 -20.70 -8.54 8.47
N VAL A 31 -19.67 -9.38 8.53
CA VAL A 31 -19.48 -10.35 9.62
C VAL A 31 -19.07 -9.62 10.89
N THR A 32 -19.83 -9.81 11.97
CA THR A 32 -19.62 -9.13 13.25
C THR A 32 -19.02 -10.04 14.32
N LYS A 33 -19.24 -11.35 14.23
CA LYS A 33 -18.73 -12.31 15.23
C LYS A 33 -18.63 -13.72 14.69
N ILE A 34 -17.60 -14.45 15.11
CA ILE A 34 -17.50 -15.91 15.00
C ILE A 34 -18.11 -16.51 16.26
N LEU A 35 -19.05 -17.44 16.10
CA LEU A 35 -19.71 -18.12 17.20
C LEU A 35 -18.89 -19.35 17.61
N ILE A 36 -18.37 -19.33 18.83
CA ILE A 36 -17.46 -20.34 19.36
C ILE A 36 -17.99 -20.84 20.69
N ASN A 37 -18.01 -22.16 20.88
CA ASN A 37 -18.36 -22.77 22.15
C ASN A 37 -17.16 -22.58 23.13
N PRO A 38 -17.36 -21.95 24.30
CA PRO A 38 -16.27 -21.63 25.21
C PRO A 38 -15.65 -22.86 25.90
N GLN A 39 -16.39 -23.96 26.04
CA GLN A 39 -15.93 -25.17 26.73
C GLN A 39 -14.98 -26.00 25.85
N ASN A 40 -15.35 -26.22 24.58
CA ASN A 40 -14.58 -27.08 23.67
C ASN A 40 -13.87 -26.32 22.53
N LYS A 41 -14.02 -24.99 22.49
CA LYS A 41 -13.43 -24.08 21.48
C LYS A 41 -13.84 -24.40 20.04
N HIS A 42 -14.95 -25.10 19.84
CA HIS A 42 -15.48 -25.40 18.51
C HIS A 42 -16.20 -24.18 17.92
N ALA A 43 -15.73 -23.71 16.76
CA ALA A 43 -16.37 -22.64 16.01
C ALA A 43 -17.52 -23.21 15.16
N TYR A 44 -18.76 -22.86 15.49
CA TYR A 44 -19.96 -23.52 14.93
C TYR A 44 -20.80 -22.62 14.01
N GLY A 45 -20.48 -21.33 13.91
CA GLY A 45 -21.16 -20.43 12.98
C GLY A 45 -20.56 -19.03 12.92
N VAL A 46 -21.11 -18.22 12.03
CA VAL A 46 -20.79 -16.80 11.90
C VAL A 46 -22.06 -15.98 12.03
N LYS A 47 -21.93 -14.82 12.66
CA LYS A 47 -22.96 -13.80 12.81
C LYS A 47 -22.60 -12.62 11.91
N PHE A 48 -23.56 -12.14 11.12
CA PHE A 48 -23.33 -11.03 10.21
C PHE A 48 -24.58 -10.17 10.06
N ILE A 49 -24.39 -8.92 9.65
CA ILE A 49 -25.47 -7.98 9.37
C ILE A 49 -25.59 -7.81 7.85
N ARG A 50 -26.82 -7.86 7.35
CA ARG A 50 -27.16 -7.59 5.95
C ARG A 50 -28.50 -6.87 5.90
N ASN A 51 -28.57 -5.76 5.17
CA ASN A 51 -29.78 -4.94 5.08
C ASN A 51 -30.35 -4.57 6.47
N ASN A 52 -29.47 -4.19 7.40
CA ASN A 52 -29.78 -3.88 8.81
C ASN A 52 -30.43 -5.00 9.63
N HIS A 53 -30.43 -6.24 9.13
CA HIS A 53 -30.85 -7.42 9.88
C HIS A 53 -29.67 -8.31 10.23
N GLU A 54 -29.70 -8.87 11.43
CA GLU A 54 -28.71 -9.83 11.91
C GLU A 54 -29.08 -11.25 11.45
N TYR A 55 -28.09 -11.98 10.96
CA TYR A 55 -28.23 -13.36 10.51
C TYR A 55 -27.14 -14.24 11.14
N ILE A 56 -27.48 -15.51 11.32
CA ILE A 56 -26.54 -16.55 11.76
C ILE A 56 -26.50 -17.65 10.71
N VAL A 57 -25.28 -18.01 10.27
CA VAL A 57 -25.03 -19.18 9.43
C VAL A 57 -24.17 -20.16 10.19
N LYS A 58 -24.68 -21.40 10.35
CA LYS A 58 -23.96 -22.48 11.02
C LYS A 58 -23.01 -23.19 10.05
N ALA A 59 -21.83 -23.55 10.54
CA ALA A 59 -20.85 -24.33 9.82
C ALA A 59 -20.80 -25.77 10.37
N ARG A 60 -20.79 -26.77 9.48
CA ARG A 60 -20.68 -28.19 9.84
C ARG A 60 -19.24 -28.69 9.96
N ARG A 61 -18.29 -27.96 9.38
CA ARG A 61 -16.87 -28.38 9.32
C ARG A 61 -15.97 -27.26 9.79
N GLU A 62 -15.85 -26.21 8.99
CA GLU A 62 -14.84 -25.18 9.21
C GLU A 62 -15.37 -23.77 8.91
N ILE A 63 -14.74 -22.79 9.55
CA ILE A 63 -14.88 -21.37 9.27
C ILE A 63 -13.49 -20.86 8.92
N ILE A 64 -13.31 -20.41 7.68
CA ILE A 64 -12.03 -19.89 7.18
C ILE A 64 -12.12 -18.37 7.11
N LEU A 65 -11.22 -17.69 7.81
CA LEU A 65 -11.17 -16.24 7.84
C LEU A 65 -10.32 -15.70 6.69
N SER A 66 -10.86 -14.74 5.94
CA SER A 66 -10.17 -14.11 4.81
C SER A 66 -10.51 -12.62 4.70
N ALA A 67 -10.64 -11.94 5.84
CA ALA A 67 -11.03 -10.53 5.91
C ALA A 67 -9.85 -9.55 5.73
N GLY A 68 -8.68 -10.06 5.32
CA GLY A 68 -7.44 -9.27 5.16
C GLY A 68 -6.67 -9.07 6.46
N SER A 69 -5.49 -8.46 6.38
CA SER A 69 -4.56 -8.26 7.51
C SER A 69 -5.10 -7.34 8.61
N ILE A 70 -6.10 -6.49 8.29
CA ILE A 70 -6.70 -5.53 9.22
C ILE A 70 -7.96 -6.09 9.88
N ASN A 71 -8.96 -6.50 9.09
CA ASN A 71 -10.26 -6.89 9.65
C ASN A 71 -10.27 -8.31 10.22
N SER A 72 -9.33 -9.19 9.80
CA SER A 72 -9.22 -10.52 10.39
C SER A 72 -8.85 -10.49 11.88
N PRO A 73 -7.79 -9.79 12.32
CA PRO A 73 -7.50 -9.69 13.75
C PRO A 73 -8.60 -8.96 14.52
N GLN A 74 -9.25 -7.93 13.93
CA GLN A 74 -10.41 -7.28 14.54
C GLN A 74 -11.54 -8.29 14.83
N LEU A 75 -11.96 -9.06 13.83
CA LEU A 75 -13.05 -10.03 13.98
C LEU A 75 -12.69 -11.15 14.98
N LEU A 76 -11.45 -11.62 14.98
CA LEU A 76 -10.97 -12.60 15.96
C LEU A 76 -11.07 -12.04 17.39
N MET A 77 -10.58 -10.82 17.61
CA MET A 77 -10.64 -10.17 18.92
C MET A 77 -12.09 -9.95 19.39
N LEU A 78 -12.98 -9.47 18.51
CA LEU A 78 -14.43 -9.33 18.81
C LEU A 78 -15.12 -10.67 19.11
N SER A 79 -14.54 -11.77 18.61
CA SER A 79 -14.99 -13.14 18.87
C SER A 79 -14.36 -13.77 20.12
N GLY A 80 -13.55 -13.00 20.87
CA GLY A 80 -12.90 -13.46 22.10
C GLY A 80 -11.57 -14.18 21.89
N ILE A 81 -10.97 -14.10 20.70
CA ILE A 81 -9.64 -14.65 20.40
C ILE A 81 -8.65 -13.49 20.24
N GLY A 82 -7.80 -13.28 21.24
CA GLY A 82 -6.86 -12.17 21.24
C GLY A 82 -6.20 -11.92 22.59
N PRO A 83 -5.46 -10.81 22.74
CA PRO A 83 -4.68 -10.55 23.94
C PRO A 83 -5.60 -10.37 25.15
N ARG A 84 -5.46 -11.22 26.17
CA ARG A 84 -6.36 -11.25 27.34
C ARG A 84 -6.61 -9.88 27.98
N HIS A 85 -5.56 -9.11 28.23
CA HIS A 85 -5.67 -7.79 28.87
C HIS A 85 -6.49 -6.81 28.01
N HIS A 86 -6.20 -6.72 26.71
CA HIS A 86 -6.93 -5.85 25.78
C HIS A 86 -8.41 -6.24 25.64
N LEU A 87 -8.70 -7.54 25.61
CA LEU A 87 -10.09 -8.03 25.56
C LEU A 87 -10.84 -7.73 26.86
N ALA A 88 -10.19 -7.88 28.02
CA ALA A 88 -10.77 -7.59 29.32
C ALA A 88 -11.08 -6.09 29.50
N GLU A 89 -10.22 -5.19 29.03
CA GLU A 89 -10.44 -3.73 29.02
C GLU A 89 -11.73 -3.35 28.29
N LEU A 90 -12.05 -4.04 27.20
CA LEU A 90 -13.27 -3.83 26.41
C LEU A 90 -14.45 -4.72 26.85
N GLN A 91 -14.32 -5.45 27.95
CA GLN A 91 -15.32 -6.37 28.50
C GLN A 91 -15.74 -7.47 27.51
N ILE A 92 -14.79 -7.96 26.70
CA ILE A 92 -15.01 -9.06 25.76
C ILE A 92 -14.58 -10.37 26.45
N PRO A 93 -15.47 -11.37 26.57
CA PRO A 93 -15.11 -12.67 27.13
C PRO A 93 -13.97 -13.33 26.35
N VAL A 94 -12.93 -13.77 27.05
CA VAL A 94 -11.77 -14.42 26.45
C VAL A 94 -12.05 -15.89 26.24
N ILE A 95 -12.10 -16.30 24.96
CA ILE A 95 -12.18 -17.70 24.54
C ILE A 95 -10.77 -18.30 24.44
N GLN A 96 -9.84 -17.52 23.89
CA GLN A 96 -8.46 -17.95 23.71
C GLN A 96 -7.51 -16.74 23.74
N ASP A 97 -6.53 -16.80 24.63
CA ASP A 97 -5.49 -15.78 24.75
C ASP A 97 -4.38 -16.02 23.71
N LEU A 98 -4.25 -15.10 22.76
CA LEU A 98 -3.27 -15.13 21.68
C LEU A 98 -2.85 -13.71 21.31
N LYS A 99 -1.64 -13.55 20.77
CA LYS A 99 -1.12 -12.25 20.27
C LYS A 99 -1.76 -11.81 18.93
N VAL A 100 -3.08 -11.94 18.80
CA VAL A 100 -3.84 -11.45 17.64
C VAL A 100 -3.68 -9.94 17.53
N GLY A 101 -3.47 -9.46 16.30
CA GLY A 101 -3.24 -8.04 16.01
C GLY A 101 -1.78 -7.61 16.08
N TYR A 102 -0.86 -8.41 16.63
CA TYR A 102 0.57 -8.09 16.64
C TYR A 102 1.27 -8.54 15.35
N ASN A 103 2.52 -8.11 15.17
CA ASN A 103 3.38 -8.45 14.04
C ASN A 103 2.86 -7.91 12.70
N LEU A 104 2.18 -6.75 12.74
CA LEU A 104 1.82 -6.03 11.51
C LEU A 104 3.11 -5.60 10.81
N GLN A 105 3.16 -5.85 9.51
CA GLN A 105 4.24 -5.48 8.63
C GLN A 105 3.63 -4.90 7.36
N ASP A 106 4.27 -3.86 6.85
CA ASP A 106 3.97 -3.28 5.56
C ASP A 106 5.27 -2.80 4.90
N HIS A 107 5.29 -2.71 3.59
CA HIS A 107 6.44 -2.19 2.85
C HIS A 107 6.37 -0.67 2.82
N VAL A 108 7.17 -0.02 3.67
CA VAL A 108 7.36 1.43 3.63
C VAL A 108 8.40 1.80 2.57
N GLY A 109 8.21 2.92 1.90
CA GLY A 109 9.13 3.39 0.84
C GLY A 109 9.34 4.89 0.87
N MET A 110 10.40 5.34 0.20
CA MET A 110 10.72 6.76 0.07
C MET A 110 9.92 7.38 -1.07
N GLY A 111 8.80 8.01 -0.74
CA GLY A 111 7.97 8.73 -1.71
C GLY A 111 8.67 9.97 -2.27
N GLY A 112 8.37 10.34 -3.51
CA GLY A 112 8.76 11.65 -4.06
C GLY A 112 10.22 11.79 -4.53
N LEU A 113 11.01 10.71 -4.56
CA LEU A 113 12.33 10.73 -5.20
C LEU A 113 12.19 10.94 -6.71
N THR A 114 12.37 12.19 -7.14
CA THR A 114 11.99 12.68 -8.47
C THR A 114 13.22 13.09 -9.27
N PHE A 115 13.25 12.71 -10.54
CA PHE A 115 14.28 13.08 -11.49
C PHE A 115 13.64 13.78 -12.69
N LEU A 116 14.14 14.97 -13.03
CA LEU A 116 13.74 15.69 -14.23
C LEU A 116 14.48 15.12 -15.44
N ILE A 117 13.78 15.11 -16.57
CA ILE A 117 14.34 14.77 -17.88
C ILE A 117 13.94 15.86 -18.90
N ASP A 118 14.66 15.95 -20.00
CA ASP A 118 14.37 16.94 -21.06
C ASP A 118 13.57 16.38 -22.25
N LYS A 119 13.39 15.06 -22.33
CA LYS A 119 12.59 14.44 -23.39
C LYS A 119 11.12 14.33 -23.00
N PRO A 120 10.19 14.60 -23.94
CA PRO A 120 8.75 14.57 -23.69
C PRO A 120 8.19 13.14 -23.72
N ILE A 121 8.68 12.27 -22.84
CA ILE A 121 8.33 10.84 -22.81
C ILE A 121 7.63 10.39 -21.53
N SER A 122 7.55 11.24 -20.51
CA SER A 122 6.88 10.89 -19.26
C SER A 122 5.36 10.96 -19.40
N ILE A 123 4.64 10.54 -18.37
CA ILE A 123 3.21 10.76 -18.22
C ILE A 123 3.04 12.18 -17.63
N VAL A 124 2.53 13.09 -18.46
CA VAL A 124 2.04 14.42 -18.04
C VAL A 124 0.61 14.52 -18.50
N GLN A 125 -0.30 14.78 -17.55
CA GLN A 125 -1.74 14.67 -17.79
C GLN A 125 -2.24 15.54 -18.95
N GLU A 126 -1.67 16.74 -19.14
CA GLU A 126 -2.08 17.66 -20.21
C GLU A 126 -1.81 17.14 -21.62
N ARG A 127 -0.85 16.23 -21.81
CA ARG A 127 -0.56 15.64 -23.14
C ARG A 127 -1.60 14.62 -23.60
N TYR A 128 -2.50 14.23 -22.71
CA TYR A 128 -3.42 13.13 -22.94
C TYR A 128 -4.81 13.63 -23.35
N GLN A 129 -5.14 13.47 -24.64
CA GLN A 129 -6.47 13.77 -25.16
C GLN A 129 -7.49 12.71 -24.73
N SER A 130 -8.39 13.07 -23.82
CA SER A 130 -9.25 12.08 -23.14
C SER A 130 -10.14 11.28 -24.09
N PHE A 131 -10.73 11.92 -25.11
CA PHE A 131 -11.70 11.25 -25.98
C PHE A 131 -11.08 10.21 -26.94
N PRO A 132 -10.08 10.53 -27.79
CA PRO A 132 -9.48 9.55 -28.69
C PRO A 132 -8.87 8.35 -27.96
N MET A 133 -8.16 8.58 -26.84
CA MET A 133 -7.59 7.49 -26.04
C MET A 133 -8.66 6.60 -25.42
N THR A 134 -9.78 7.19 -25.00
CA THR A 134 -10.89 6.43 -24.44
C THR A 134 -11.49 5.51 -25.49
N MET A 135 -11.66 6.02 -26.72
CA MET A 135 -12.15 5.21 -27.84
C MET A 135 -11.19 4.08 -28.19
N GLU A 136 -9.88 4.35 -28.24
CA GLU A 136 -8.86 3.32 -28.50
C GLU A 136 -8.89 2.20 -27.45
N TYR A 137 -9.06 2.55 -26.18
CA TYR A 137 -9.19 1.56 -25.11
C TYR A 137 -10.49 0.74 -25.22
N ILE A 138 -11.62 1.39 -25.48
CA ILE A 138 -12.92 0.70 -25.55
C ILE A 138 -12.99 -0.24 -26.75
N LEU A 139 -12.56 0.23 -27.92
CA LEU A 139 -12.67 -0.51 -29.18
C LEU A 139 -11.57 -1.58 -29.29
N ASN A 140 -10.33 -1.24 -28.95
CA ASN A 140 -9.17 -2.09 -29.23
C ASN A 140 -8.55 -2.71 -27.97
N GLY A 141 -8.94 -2.27 -26.76
CA GLY A 141 -8.32 -2.72 -25.50
C GLY A 141 -6.84 -2.33 -25.41
N LYS A 142 -6.46 -1.24 -26.09
CA LYS A 142 -5.09 -0.74 -26.26
C LYS A 142 -5.00 0.74 -25.87
N GLY A 143 -3.80 1.31 -26.01
CA GLY A 143 -3.55 2.73 -25.82
C GLY A 143 -3.23 3.10 -24.37
N PRO A 144 -2.98 4.39 -24.10
CA PRO A 144 -2.47 4.84 -22.80
C PRO A 144 -3.32 4.43 -21.62
N MET A 145 -4.66 4.32 -21.74
CA MET A 145 -5.51 3.92 -20.61
C MET A 145 -5.33 2.47 -20.13
N THR A 146 -4.55 1.65 -20.84
CA THR A 146 -4.16 0.33 -20.34
C THR A 146 -2.98 0.38 -19.37
N THR A 147 -2.28 1.52 -19.26
CA THR A 147 -1.21 1.78 -18.29
C THR A 147 -1.70 1.57 -16.87
N LEU A 148 -0.79 1.17 -15.98
CA LEU A 148 -1.09 1.12 -14.56
C LEU A 148 -1.15 2.52 -13.94
N GLY A 149 -0.65 3.55 -14.67
CA GLY A 149 -0.74 4.97 -14.28
C GLY A 149 0.15 5.34 -13.11
N GLY A 150 1.09 4.46 -12.74
CA GLY A 150 2.00 4.63 -11.62
C GLY A 150 3.27 3.84 -11.87
N VAL A 151 3.31 2.59 -11.42
CA VAL A 151 4.50 1.75 -11.52
C VAL A 151 4.53 0.97 -12.83
N GLU A 152 5.54 1.25 -13.66
CA GLU A 152 5.75 0.60 -14.97
C GLU A 152 7.04 -0.25 -14.99
N GLY A 153 7.98 0.03 -14.07
CA GLY A 153 9.21 -0.74 -13.92
C GLY A 153 9.38 -1.22 -12.48
N LEU A 154 9.92 -2.43 -12.34
CA LEU A 154 10.30 -3.02 -11.06
C LEU A 154 11.76 -3.47 -11.11
N ALA A 155 12.50 -3.22 -10.04
CA ALA A 155 13.80 -3.83 -9.84
C ALA A 155 13.92 -4.31 -8.40
N PHE A 156 14.65 -5.40 -8.20
CA PHE A 156 14.97 -5.94 -6.89
C PHE A 156 16.47 -5.89 -6.71
N VAL A 157 16.93 -5.25 -5.64
CA VAL A 157 18.36 -5.07 -5.39
C VAL A 157 18.68 -5.38 -3.94
N ASN A 158 19.96 -5.66 -3.70
CA ASN A 158 20.53 -5.81 -2.37
C ASN A 158 21.30 -4.55 -2.03
N THR A 159 21.02 -3.96 -0.88
CA THR A 159 21.93 -2.99 -0.26
C THR A 159 23.09 -3.71 0.42
N ILE A 160 24.01 -2.95 1.02
CA ILE A 160 25.10 -3.49 1.85
C ILE A 160 24.60 -4.27 3.08
N TYR A 161 23.34 -4.07 3.49
CA TYR A 161 22.69 -4.80 4.58
C TYR A 161 21.89 -6.02 4.09
N GLY A 162 21.71 -6.14 2.78
CA GLY A 162 20.91 -7.18 2.15
C GLY A 162 21.62 -8.52 2.10
N ASN A 163 20.83 -9.59 1.92
CA ASN A 163 21.36 -10.93 1.65
C ASN A 163 21.24 -11.20 0.15
N TYR A 164 22.31 -11.69 -0.49
CA TYR A 164 22.31 -11.95 -1.93
C TYR A 164 21.10 -12.76 -2.42
N SER A 165 20.66 -13.74 -1.63
CA SER A 165 19.52 -14.61 -1.96
C SER A 165 18.16 -13.91 -1.89
N TRP A 166 18.00 -12.88 -1.05
CA TRP A 166 16.71 -12.22 -0.81
C TRP A 166 16.85 -10.69 -0.76
N PRO A 167 16.33 -9.96 -1.78
CA PRO A 167 16.41 -8.51 -1.86
C PRO A 167 15.76 -7.80 -0.67
N ASP A 168 16.39 -6.71 -0.24
CA ASP A 168 15.91 -5.82 0.82
C ASP A 168 15.25 -4.54 0.26
N ILE A 169 15.56 -4.17 -0.99
CA ILE A 169 14.93 -3.07 -1.72
C ILE A 169 14.21 -3.56 -2.98
N GLN A 170 12.98 -3.08 -3.16
CA GLN A 170 12.28 -3.08 -4.44
C GLN A 170 12.16 -1.65 -4.94
N PHE A 171 12.63 -1.38 -6.14
CA PHE A 171 12.33 -0.13 -6.82
C PHE A 171 11.00 -0.20 -7.53
N HIS A 172 10.16 0.80 -7.30
CA HIS A 172 9.03 1.13 -8.15
C HIS A 172 9.42 2.30 -9.03
N MET A 173 9.57 2.03 -10.32
CA MET A 173 9.82 3.05 -11.32
C MET A 173 8.51 3.48 -11.97
N ALA A 174 8.28 4.79 -11.97
CA ALA A 174 7.14 5.43 -12.60
C ALA A 174 7.65 6.45 -13.61
N PRO A 175 7.14 6.49 -14.85
CA PRO A 175 7.39 7.59 -15.77
C PRO A 175 6.54 8.82 -15.38
N ALA A 176 6.37 9.08 -14.10
CA ALA A 176 5.55 10.13 -13.52
C ALA A 176 6.06 10.44 -12.11
N SER A 177 5.73 11.61 -11.57
CA SER A 177 5.91 11.95 -10.16
C SER A 177 4.71 12.75 -9.65
N VAL A 178 4.80 13.28 -8.43
CA VAL A 178 3.77 14.05 -7.73
C VAL A 178 3.29 15.27 -8.53
N ASN A 179 4.14 15.85 -9.38
CA ASN A 179 3.82 16.99 -10.24
C ASN A 179 3.05 16.61 -11.53
N SER A 180 3.00 15.33 -11.91
CA SER A 180 2.49 14.88 -13.22
C SER A 180 1.00 15.13 -13.46
N ASP A 181 0.23 15.36 -12.40
CA ASP A 181 -1.23 15.60 -12.44
C ASP A 181 -1.61 16.98 -11.87
N ALA A 182 -0.65 17.89 -11.76
CA ALA A 182 -0.82 19.22 -11.17
C ALA A 182 -1.49 19.21 -9.78
N GLY A 183 -1.35 18.11 -9.02
CA GLY A 183 -1.85 18.01 -7.64
C GLY A 183 -3.34 17.67 -7.52
N VAL A 184 -3.98 17.27 -8.62
CA VAL A 184 -5.43 16.98 -8.67
C VAL A 184 -5.78 15.73 -7.85
N ARG A 185 -4.97 14.67 -7.96
CA ARG A 185 -5.20 13.36 -7.33
C ARG A 185 -3.98 12.84 -6.58
N VAL A 186 -2.79 12.83 -7.16
CA VAL A 186 -1.59 12.18 -6.60
C VAL A 186 -1.26 12.74 -5.22
N ARG A 187 -1.28 14.07 -5.08
CA ARG A 187 -1.10 14.75 -3.78
C ARG A 187 -2.06 14.22 -2.70
N LYS A 188 -3.35 14.08 -3.03
CA LYS A 188 -4.40 13.65 -2.10
C LYS A 188 -4.27 12.17 -1.74
N VAL A 189 -3.97 11.33 -2.73
CA VAL A 189 -3.80 9.88 -2.54
C VAL A 189 -2.58 9.58 -1.67
N LEU A 190 -1.49 10.34 -1.84
CA LEU A 190 -0.28 10.21 -1.04
C LEU A 190 -0.34 10.98 0.30
N GLY A 191 -1.43 11.69 0.59
CA GLY A 191 -1.59 12.45 1.84
C GLY A 191 -0.63 13.62 2.01
N LEU A 192 -0.06 14.15 0.92
CA LEU A 192 0.92 15.24 1.00
C LEU A 192 0.25 16.57 1.39
N THR A 193 0.89 17.29 2.31
CA THR A 193 0.44 18.63 2.73
C THR A 193 0.47 19.60 1.54
N GLU A 194 -0.42 20.59 1.58
CA GLU A 194 -0.48 21.61 0.54
C GLU A 194 0.81 22.43 0.48
N HIS A 195 1.39 22.74 1.65
CA HIS A 195 2.66 23.45 1.75
C HIS A 195 3.80 22.68 1.06
N LEU A 196 4.00 21.39 1.38
CA LEU A 196 5.03 20.56 0.75
C LEU A 196 4.84 20.49 -0.77
N TYR A 197 3.60 20.32 -1.23
CA TYR A 197 3.31 20.26 -2.66
C TYR A 197 3.63 21.58 -3.38
N ASN A 198 3.19 22.70 -2.82
CA ASN A 198 3.34 24.01 -3.44
C ASN A 198 4.82 24.46 -3.51
N GLU A 199 5.62 24.14 -2.49
CA GLU A 199 7.04 24.49 -2.47
C GLU A 199 7.86 23.56 -3.38
N VAL A 200 7.59 22.25 -3.36
CA VAL A 200 8.47 21.26 -3.99
C VAL A 200 8.00 20.88 -5.39
N TYR A 201 6.73 20.50 -5.56
CA TYR A 201 6.27 19.84 -6.79
C TYR A 201 5.54 20.75 -7.77
N LYS A 202 4.85 21.78 -7.28
CA LYS A 202 4.17 22.77 -8.14
C LYS A 202 5.14 23.53 -9.06
N PRO A 203 6.37 23.92 -8.65
CA PRO A 203 7.30 24.63 -9.54
C PRO A 203 7.77 23.81 -10.74
N ILE A 204 7.68 22.48 -10.65
CA ILE A 204 8.00 21.55 -11.74
C ILE A 204 6.75 20.97 -12.41
N SER A 205 5.58 21.57 -12.20
CA SER A 205 4.35 21.16 -12.89
C SER A 205 4.57 21.14 -14.41
N ASN A 206 3.98 20.15 -15.09
CA ASN A 206 4.10 19.92 -16.53
C ASN A 206 5.52 19.69 -17.07
N ARG A 207 6.52 19.50 -16.20
CA ARG A 207 7.85 19.02 -16.60
C ARG A 207 7.85 17.51 -16.74
N ASP A 208 8.63 17.01 -17.69
CA ASP A 208 8.90 15.58 -17.79
C ASP A 208 9.79 15.10 -16.65
N VAL A 209 9.35 14.00 -16.04
CA VAL A 209 9.97 13.43 -14.85
C VAL A 209 9.85 11.92 -14.85
N TYR A 210 10.70 11.26 -14.06
CA TYR A 210 10.43 9.92 -13.58
C TYR A 210 10.70 9.84 -12.07
N THR A 211 10.07 8.87 -11.42
CA THR A 211 10.32 8.52 -10.03
C THR A 211 10.92 7.14 -9.95
N LEU A 212 11.87 6.97 -9.04
CA LEU A 212 12.45 5.69 -8.69
C LEU A 212 12.36 5.54 -7.18
N MET A 213 11.25 4.99 -6.69
CA MET A 213 10.94 4.88 -5.27
C MET A 213 11.56 3.60 -4.72
N PRO A 214 12.51 3.65 -3.77
CA PRO A 214 12.92 2.47 -3.00
C PRO A 214 11.84 2.10 -1.99
N LEU A 215 11.38 0.85 -2.02
CA LEU A 215 10.51 0.26 -1.01
C LEU A 215 11.31 -0.79 -0.22
N LEU A 216 11.13 -0.77 1.10
CA LEU A 216 11.72 -1.72 2.01
C LEU A 216 10.92 -3.04 2.00
N LEU A 217 11.54 -4.12 1.54
CA LEU A 217 10.89 -5.43 1.41
C LEU A 217 10.89 -6.25 2.70
N ARG A 218 11.84 -5.97 3.59
CA ARG A 218 12.10 -6.78 4.79
C ARG A 218 12.23 -5.89 6.02
N PRO A 219 11.18 -5.11 6.37
CA PRO A 219 11.23 -4.26 7.54
C PRO A 219 11.50 -5.11 8.79
N LYS A 220 12.29 -4.59 9.71
CA LYS A 220 12.46 -5.12 11.06
C LYS A 220 11.44 -4.53 12.03
N SER A 221 10.99 -3.30 11.77
CA SER A 221 9.90 -2.67 12.51
C SER A 221 8.65 -3.55 12.51
N ARG A 222 7.94 -3.58 13.66
CA ARG A 222 6.70 -4.35 13.83
C ARG A 222 5.61 -3.48 14.43
N GLY A 223 4.48 -3.44 13.74
CA GLY A 223 3.29 -2.76 14.19
C GLY A 223 2.30 -3.69 14.92
N TRP A 224 1.16 -3.11 15.25
CA TRP A 224 0.04 -3.81 15.84
C TRP A 224 -1.31 -3.18 15.43
N ILE A 225 -2.37 -3.98 15.60
CA ILE A 225 -3.77 -3.61 15.41
C ILE A 225 -4.51 -3.95 16.70
N LYS A 226 -5.25 -2.98 17.24
CA LYS A 226 -6.10 -3.16 18.42
C LYS A 226 -7.53 -2.78 18.10
N LEU A 227 -8.48 -3.36 18.83
CA LEU A 227 -9.85 -2.87 18.82
C LEU A 227 -9.89 -1.45 19.40
N ASN A 228 -10.62 -0.56 18.74
CA ASN A 228 -10.97 0.75 19.30
C ASN A 228 -12.11 0.63 20.32
N SER A 229 -13.11 -0.19 20.00
CA SER A 229 -14.27 -0.48 20.86
C SER A 229 -14.78 -1.91 20.63
N LYS A 230 -15.88 -2.27 21.29
CA LYS A 230 -16.60 -3.53 21.06
C LYS A 230 -17.58 -3.47 19.87
N ASP A 231 -17.77 -2.30 19.27
CA ASP A 231 -18.62 -2.14 18.09
C ASP A 231 -17.88 -2.69 16.85
N PRO A 232 -18.44 -3.69 16.15
CA PRO A 232 -17.82 -4.24 14.94
C PRO A 232 -17.71 -3.24 13.77
N PHE A 233 -18.44 -2.11 13.81
CA PHE A 233 -18.41 -1.07 12.79
C PHE A 233 -17.37 0.02 13.06
N ASP A 234 -16.82 0.08 14.28
CA ASP A 234 -15.73 0.98 14.58
C ASP A 234 -14.42 0.48 13.94
N TYR A 235 -13.69 1.38 13.31
CA TYR A 235 -12.37 1.04 12.77
C TYR A 235 -11.39 0.69 13.89
N PRO A 236 -10.53 -0.33 13.70
CA PRO A 236 -9.52 -0.66 14.68
C PRO A 236 -8.43 0.42 14.72
N ILE A 237 -7.73 0.51 15.84
CA ILE A 237 -6.54 1.36 15.97
C ILE A 237 -5.39 0.61 15.30
N ILE A 238 -4.75 1.25 14.33
CA ILE A 238 -3.64 0.67 13.56
C ILE A 238 -2.39 1.49 13.87
N ASN A 239 -1.35 0.81 14.36
CA ASN A 239 -0.03 1.39 14.49
C ASN A 239 0.95 0.54 13.68
N ALA A 240 1.39 1.03 12.52
CA ALA A 240 2.38 0.33 11.70
C ALA A 240 3.78 0.33 12.33
N ASN A 241 4.04 1.30 13.23
CA ASN A 241 5.31 1.50 13.91
C ASN A 241 6.49 1.61 12.94
N TYR A 242 6.33 2.36 11.84
CA TYR A 242 7.37 2.51 10.83
C TYR A 242 8.64 3.11 11.43
N PHE A 243 9.78 2.55 11.05
CA PHE A 243 11.11 3.01 11.45
C PHE A 243 11.41 2.94 12.96
N ASP A 244 10.70 2.08 13.68
CA ASP A 244 11.02 1.72 15.06
C ASP A 244 12.40 1.06 15.16
N ASP A 245 12.73 0.19 14.19
CA ASP A 245 14.09 -0.32 14.03
C ASP A 245 14.90 0.62 13.12
N PRO A 246 16.01 1.20 13.60
CA PRO A 246 16.81 2.14 12.83
C PRO A 246 17.46 1.52 11.58
N ILE A 247 17.55 0.19 11.46
CA ILE A 247 18.10 -0.46 10.25
C ILE A 247 17.23 -0.21 9.03
N ASP A 248 15.91 -0.08 9.21
CA ASP A 248 14.95 0.09 8.13
C ASP A 248 15.23 1.38 7.35
N ILE A 249 15.61 2.45 8.07
CA ILE A 249 16.02 3.72 7.46
C ILE A 249 17.36 3.59 6.76
N LYS A 250 18.35 2.94 7.39
CA LYS A 250 19.67 2.76 6.78
C LYS A 250 19.57 2.03 5.44
N ILE A 251 18.73 1.00 5.35
CA ILE A 251 18.46 0.27 4.10
C ILE A 251 17.83 1.21 3.05
N LEU A 252 16.83 2.02 3.43
CA LEU A 252 16.21 2.97 2.50
C LEU A 252 17.16 4.07 2.02
N ILE A 253 18.06 4.56 2.88
CA ILE A 253 19.11 5.52 2.51
C ILE A 253 20.01 4.91 1.43
N GLU A 254 20.43 3.65 1.61
CA GLU A 254 21.21 2.95 0.59
C GLU A 254 20.40 2.74 -0.70
N GLY A 255 19.11 2.46 -0.59
CA GLY A 255 18.18 2.46 -1.73
C GLY A 255 18.16 3.81 -2.48
N ALA A 256 18.08 4.92 -1.76
CA ALA A 256 18.11 6.26 -2.34
C ALA A 256 19.44 6.56 -3.06
N LYS A 257 20.58 6.15 -2.46
CA LYS A 257 21.91 6.27 -3.08
C LYS A 257 22.02 5.45 -4.36
N ILE A 258 21.50 4.21 -4.37
CA ILE A 258 21.46 3.36 -5.57
C ILE A 258 20.62 4.04 -6.66
N ALA A 259 19.44 4.55 -6.32
CA ALA A 259 18.57 5.26 -7.26
C ALA A 259 19.26 6.51 -7.85
N TYR A 260 19.91 7.30 -7.01
CA TYR A 260 20.67 8.47 -7.45
C TYR A 260 21.83 8.08 -8.37
N LYS A 261 22.63 7.06 -8.02
CA LYS A 261 23.71 6.57 -8.87
C LYS A 261 23.20 6.04 -10.22
N LEU A 262 22.06 5.34 -10.23
CA LEU A 262 21.43 4.86 -11.46
C LEU A 262 21.06 6.02 -12.39
N SER A 263 20.53 7.12 -11.84
CA SER A 263 20.18 8.33 -12.60
C SER A 263 21.37 8.96 -13.33
N GLN A 264 22.60 8.71 -12.88
CA GLN A 264 23.84 9.25 -13.44
C GLN A 264 24.47 8.36 -14.52
N THR A 265 23.92 7.16 -14.76
CA THR A 265 24.45 6.24 -15.77
C THR A 265 24.20 6.76 -17.19
N ASN A 266 25.04 6.36 -18.15
CA ASN A 266 24.91 6.76 -19.57
C ASN A 266 23.50 6.53 -20.13
N ALA A 267 22.85 5.43 -19.73
CA ALA A 267 21.49 5.07 -20.15
C ALA A 267 20.41 6.06 -19.66
N PHE A 268 20.61 6.72 -18.51
CA PHE A 268 19.70 7.76 -18.02
C PHE A 268 20.14 9.16 -18.46
N GLN A 269 21.45 9.37 -18.64
CA GLN A 269 22.00 10.65 -19.10
C GLN A 269 21.65 10.97 -20.55
N GLN A 270 21.28 9.98 -21.38
CA GLN A 270 20.68 10.25 -22.71
C GLN A 270 19.35 11.05 -22.63
N PHE A 271 18.73 11.15 -21.46
CA PHE A 271 17.53 11.94 -21.16
C PHE A 271 17.83 13.16 -20.27
N ASN A 272 19.12 13.48 -20.07
CA ASN A 272 19.59 14.57 -19.20
C ASN A 272 19.01 14.48 -17.78
N SER A 273 18.95 13.25 -17.27
CA SER A 273 18.38 12.94 -15.97
C SER A 273 19.07 13.72 -14.85
N LYS A 274 18.29 14.49 -14.11
CA LYS A 274 18.76 15.31 -12.98
C LYS A 274 17.87 15.11 -11.78
N LEU A 275 18.48 14.86 -10.61
CA LEU A 275 17.76 14.86 -9.34
C LEU A 275 17.04 16.20 -9.17
N HIS A 276 15.80 16.16 -8.72
CA HIS A 276 15.04 17.35 -8.38
C HIS A 276 15.73 18.13 -7.24
N GLN A 277 16.02 19.41 -7.48
CA GLN A 277 16.92 20.20 -6.64
C GLN A 277 16.20 20.94 -5.49
N ILE A 278 14.88 21.10 -5.55
CA ILE A 278 14.14 21.77 -4.47
C ILE A 278 14.02 20.79 -3.30
N LYS A 279 14.66 21.16 -2.19
CA LYS A 279 14.65 20.38 -0.94
C LYS A 279 13.28 20.41 -0.29
N PHE A 280 12.96 19.37 0.47
CA PHE A 280 11.79 19.39 1.34
C PHE A 280 11.94 20.49 2.40
N PRO A 281 10.89 21.29 2.72
CA PRO A 281 10.99 22.44 3.61
C PRO A 281 11.58 22.11 4.99
N ASN A 282 11.21 20.97 5.57
CA ASN A 282 11.71 20.50 6.86
C ASN A 282 13.13 19.91 6.80
N CYS A 283 13.69 19.70 5.60
CA CYS A 283 15.01 19.12 5.36
C CYS A 283 16.04 20.14 4.82
N GLY A 284 15.69 21.44 4.79
CA GLY A 284 16.48 22.48 4.12
C GLY A 284 17.93 22.63 4.62
N ASN A 285 18.16 22.35 5.90
CA ASN A 285 19.47 22.48 6.57
C ASN A 285 20.49 21.41 6.13
N PHE A 286 20.05 20.33 5.50
CA PHE A 286 20.94 19.25 5.06
C PHE A 286 21.39 19.45 3.62
N ASN A 287 22.63 19.08 3.31
CA ASN A 287 23.11 19.09 1.93
C ASN A 287 22.32 18.09 1.10
N LEU A 288 21.90 18.50 -0.10
CA LEU A 288 21.20 17.60 -1.02
C LEU A 288 22.10 16.39 -1.27
N THR A 289 21.53 15.18 -1.24
CA THR A 289 22.23 13.88 -1.35
C THR A 289 23.04 13.39 -0.16
N SER A 290 23.09 14.13 0.96
CA SER A 290 23.67 13.61 2.20
C SER A 290 22.77 12.57 2.87
N ASP A 291 23.34 11.69 3.70
CA ASP A 291 22.59 10.69 4.45
C ASP A 291 21.53 11.33 5.35
N GLN A 292 21.84 12.49 5.96
CA GLN A 292 20.88 13.24 6.77
C GLN A 292 19.71 13.78 5.95
N TYR A 293 19.96 14.24 4.71
CA TYR A 293 18.89 14.66 3.82
C TYR A 293 18.02 13.48 3.42
N TRP A 294 18.62 12.33 3.07
CA TRP A 294 17.88 11.13 2.72
C TRP A 294 17.01 10.62 3.87
N GLU A 295 17.55 10.55 5.08
CA GLU A 295 16.76 10.19 6.26
C GLU A 295 15.59 11.15 6.46
N CYS A 296 15.83 12.46 6.42
CA CYS A 296 14.79 13.46 6.61
C CYS A 296 13.68 13.31 5.56
N HIS A 297 14.05 13.12 4.28
CA HIS A 297 13.11 12.87 3.20
C HIS A 297 12.29 11.60 3.46
N ILE A 298 12.94 10.48 3.80
CA ILE A 298 12.26 9.20 4.06
C ILE A 298 11.21 9.30 5.17
N ARG A 299 11.45 10.15 6.18
CA ARG A 299 10.54 10.34 7.33
C ARG A 299 9.41 11.35 7.07
N THR A 300 9.45 12.09 5.98
CA THR A 300 8.49 13.15 5.64
C THR A 300 7.33 12.62 4.80
#